data_AF-A0A0A1WX14-F1
#
_entry.id   AF-A0A0A1WX14-F1
#
_cell.length_a   1.000
_cell.length_b   1.000
_cell.length_c   1.000
_cell.angle_alpha   90.00
_cell.angle_beta   90.00
_cell.angle_gamma   90.00
#
_symmetry.space_group_name_H-M   'P 1'
#
loop_
_entity.id
_entity.type
_entity.pdbx_description
1 polymer ?
#
loop_
_entity_poly.entity_id
_entity_poly.type
_entity_poly.pdbx_seq_one_letter_code
_entity_poly.pdbx_strand_id
1 'polypeptide(L)'
;RNRIKYRNNCVLLIQRTVRGYLARKQHRPRYQGIAKINKIRINAQKTIEIAGGLKKGRDEFINEVNGINRQVDEAIKTIKTNEKISSREIDGLYTVVMANMNKLTVDLNSKLKEQKQAEEQERLRKIQEALEAERRAKEEEERKKLEEEENKRLKAEMESRRKAEELQRLRQEEEDRRAALALQAQLEKEAQDDAKYRQQLEQERRDHELALRLANETNGMVEESPPVIRKSENVRAQQQALGKQKYDLSKWKYSELRDAINTSCDIELLEACRQEFHRRLKVYHAWKAKNRKRTTMEENERAPKSV
;
A
#
# COMPACT_ATOMS: atom_id res chain seq x y z
N ARG A 1 0.13 121.51 -20.39
CA ARG A 1 0.62 120.24 -20.99
C ARG A 1 0.62 119.06 -20.01
N ASN A 2 1.37 119.08 -18.90
CA ASN A 2 1.66 117.87 -18.10
C ASN A 2 0.44 117.18 -17.44
N ARG A 3 -0.53 117.92 -16.88
CA ARG A 3 -1.78 117.34 -16.31
C ARG A 3 -2.57 116.48 -17.33
N ILE A 4 -2.51 116.79 -18.62
CA ILE A 4 -3.19 116.02 -19.68
C ILE A 4 -2.46 114.69 -19.91
N LYS A 5 -1.12 114.69 -19.99
CA LYS A 5 -0.32 113.46 -20.07
C LYS A 5 -0.59 112.54 -18.87
N TYR A 6 -0.62 113.09 -17.65
CA TYR A 6 -0.93 112.34 -16.43
C TYR A 6 -2.32 111.70 -16.49
N ARG A 7 -3.38 112.47 -16.81
CA ARG A 7 -4.75 111.95 -16.95
C ARG A 7 -4.85 110.84 -18.02
N ASN A 8 -4.14 110.99 -19.15
CA ASN A 8 -4.10 109.95 -20.18
C ASN A 8 -3.45 108.66 -19.65
N ASN A 9 -2.33 108.76 -18.92
CA ASN A 9 -1.67 107.60 -18.30
C ASN A 9 -2.61 106.89 -17.30
N CYS A 10 -3.38 107.62 -16.51
CA CYS A 10 -4.40 107.05 -15.61
C CYS A 10 -5.51 106.32 -16.39
N VAL A 11 -6.01 106.89 -17.49
CA VAL A 11 -7.00 106.24 -18.35
C VAL A 11 -6.44 104.97 -18.99
N LEU A 12 -5.21 104.99 -19.49
CA LEU A 12 -4.54 103.82 -20.06
C LEU A 12 -4.30 102.71 -19.00
N LEU A 13 -3.97 103.10 -17.76
CA LEU A 13 -3.86 102.18 -16.61
C LEU A 13 -5.21 101.49 -16.31
N ILE A 14 -6.31 102.23 -16.30
CA ILE A 14 -7.66 101.66 -16.10
C ILE A 14 -8.02 100.75 -17.28
N GLN A 15 -7.86 101.23 -18.52
CA GLN A 15 -8.20 100.45 -19.72
C GLN A 15 -7.43 99.12 -19.82
N ARG A 16 -6.11 99.10 -19.57
CA ARG A 16 -5.33 97.85 -19.62
C ARG A 16 -5.77 96.88 -18.51
N THR A 17 -6.14 97.39 -17.34
CA THR A 17 -6.61 96.60 -16.21
C THR A 17 -7.97 95.97 -16.49
N VAL A 18 -8.92 96.74 -17.04
CA VAL A 18 -10.24 96.25 -17.43
C VAL A 18 -10.14 95.23 -18.59
N ARG A 19 -9.39 95.53 -19.66
CA ARG A 19 -9.15 94.59 -20.77
C ARG A 19 -8.55 93.27 -20.26
N GLY A 20 -7.54 93.34 -19.39
CA GLY A 20 -6.93 92.17 -18.77
C GLY A 20 -7.87 91.39 -17.83
N TYR A 21 -8.75 92.07 -17.09
CA TYR A 21 -9.79 91.41 -16.28
C TYR A 21 -10.80 90.67 -17.15
N LEU A 22 -11.32 91.30 -18.21
CA LEU A 22 -12.30 90.69 -19.11
C LEU A 22 -11.73 89.45 -19.81
N ALA A 23 -10.52 89.55 -20.38
CA ALA A 23 -9.84 88.40 -20.99
C ALA A 23 -9.62 87.26 -19.98
N ARG A 24 -9.19 87.56 -18.75
CA ARG A 24 -9.09 86.54 -17.69
C ARG A 24 -10.45 85.96 -17.33
N LYS A 25 -11.52 86.75 -17.23
CA LYS A 25 -12.87 86.27 -16.92
C LYS A 25 -13.39 85.28 -17.97
N GLN A 26 -13.12 85.52 -19.25
CA GLN A 26 -13.51 84.64 -20.36
C GLN A 26 -12.64 83.38 -20.46
N HIS A 27 -11.31 83.50 -20.42
CA HIS A 27 -10.42 82.37 -20.76
C HIS A 27 -9.92 81.56 -19.55
N ARG A 28 -9.92 82.12 -18.33
CA ARG A 28 -9.45 81.40 -17.13
C ARG A 28 -10.19 80.08 -16.87
N PRO A 29 -11.52 79.97 -17.01
CA PRO A 29 -12.23 78.68 -16.86
C PRO A 29 -11.74 77.63 -17.86
N ARG A 30 -11.46 78.03 -19.12
CA ARG A 30 -10.96 77.12 -20.17
C ARG A 30 -9.57 76.59 -19.84
N TYR A 31 -8.64 77.44 -19.39
CA TYR A 31 -7.31 77.01 -18.93
C TYR A 31 -7.36 76.11 -17.69
N GLN A 32 -8.19 76.47 -16.70
CA GLN A 32 -8.37 75.66 -15.49
C GLN A 32 -9.02 74.30 -15.81
N GLY A 33 -9.99 74.26 -16.72
CA GLY A 33 -10.63 73.06 -17.23
C GLY A 33 -9.66 72.12 -17.96
N ILE A 34 -8.88 72.65 -18.91
CA ILE A 34 -7.83 71.88 -19.60
C ILE A 34 -6.83 71.30 -18.60
N ALA A 35 -6.38 72.08 -17.60
CA ALA A 35 -5.48 71.58 -16.57
C ALA A 35 -6.14 70.51 -15.67
N LYS A 36 -7.43 70.65 -15.34
CA LYS A 36 -8.22 69.70 -14.55
C LYS A 36 -8.40 68.37 -15.28
N ILE A 37 -8.71 68.40 -16.58
CA ILE A 37 -8.87 67.23 -17.45
C ILE A 37 -7.51 66.57 -17.73
N ASN A 38 -6.45 67.34 -18.01
CA ASN A 38 -5.13 66.77 -18.28
C ASN A 38 -4.52 66.05 -17.07
N LYS A 39 -4.94 66.37 -15.83
CA LYS A 39 -4.58 65.59 -14.63
C LYS A 39 -5.11 64.15 -14.66
N ILE A 40 -6.17 63.84 -15.41
CA ILE A 40 -6.69 62.47 -15.55
C ILE A 40 -5.60 61.55 -16.14
N ARG A 41 -4.69 62.07 -16.99
CA ARG A 41 -3.54 61.32 -17.51
C ARG A 41 -2.61 60.77 -16.42
N ILE A 42 -2.51 61.43 -15.27
CA ILE A 42 -1.69 60.97 -14.15
C ILE A 42 -2.34 59.74 -13.49
N ASN A 43 -3.67 59.68 -13.46
CA ASN A 43 -4.40 58.50 -12.99
C ASN A 43 -4.33 57.38 -14.03
N ALA A 44 -4.51 57.70 -15.32
CA ALA A 44 -4.35 56.78 -16.44
C ALA A 44 -3.00 56.05 -16.41
N GLN A 45 -1.90 56.79 -16.20
CA GLN A 45 -0.56 56.24 -16.07
C GLN A 45 -0.43 55.28 -14.87
N LYS A 46 -0.97 55.64 -13.70
CA LYS A 46 -1.00 54.74 -12.52
C LYS A 46 -1.82 53.48 -12.76
N THR A 47 -2.90 53.57 -13.54
CA THR A 47 -3.70 52.40 -13.92
C THR A 47 -2.93 51.46 -14.85
N ILE A 48 -2.05 51.98 -15.73
CA ILE A 48 -1.10 51.14 -16.50
C ILE A 48 -0.06 50.48 -15.58
N GLU A 49 0.47 51.22 -14.60
CA GLU A 49 1.45 50.70 -13.62
C GLU A 49 0.85 49.56 -12.79
N ILE A 50 -0.38 49.72 -12.29
CA ILE A 50 -1.12 48.67 -11.57
C ILE A 50 -1.46 47.49 -12.50
N ALA A 51 -1.83 47.76 -13.76
CA ALA A 51 -2.08 46.70 -14.76
C ALA A 51 -0.82 45.90 -15.13
N GLY A 52 0.38 46.44 -14.90
CA GLY A 52 1.64 45.71 -14.96
C GLY A 52 1.76 44.57 -13.95
N GLY A 53 0.93 44.56 -12.90
CA GLY A 53 0.87 43.49 -11.89
C GLY A 53 -0.02 42.29 -12.26
N LEU A 54 -0.80 42.36 -13.35
CA LEU A 54 -1.64 41.24 -13.78
C LEU A 54 -0.89 40.28 -14.71
N LYS A 55 -1.10 38.98 -14.51
CA LYS A 55 -0.50 37.91 -15.34
C LYS A 55 -1.21 37.70 -16.68
N LYS A 56 -2.45 38.17 -16.83
CA LYS A 56 -3.30 38.07 -18.03
C LYS A 56 -4.18 39.32 -18.15
N GLY A 57 -4.61 39.69 -19.35
CA GLY A 57 -5.50 40.83 -19.60
C GLY A 57 -4.87 42.22 -19.48
N ARG A 58 -3.54 42.32 -19.32
CA ARG A 58 -2.81 43.61 -19.24
C ARG A 58 -3.06 44.49 -20.46
N ASP A 59 -3.04 43.91 -21.66
CA ASP A 59 -3.15 44.67 -22.91
C ASP A 59 -4.57 45.18 -23.18
N GLU A 60 -5.60 44.54 -22.60
CA GLU A 60 -6.98 45.06 -22.56
C GLU A 60 -6.99 46.41 -21.86
N PHE A 61 -6.47 46.46 -20.62
CA PHE A 61 -6.42 47.69 -19.83
C PHE A 61 -5.52 48.77 -20.46
N ILE A 62 -4.42 48.41 -21.12
CA ILE A 62 -3.59 49.38 -21.87
C ILE A 62 -4.38 50.00 -23.02
N ASN A 63 -5.16 49.20 -23.76
CA ASN A 63 -6.01 49.69 -24.85
C ASN A 63 -7.16 50.56 -24.33
N GLU A 64 -7.80 50.20 -23.22
CA GLU A 64 -8.83 51.00 -22.57
C GLU A 64 -8.29 52.32 -22.02
N VAL A 65 -7.11 52.32 -21.38
CA VAL A 65 -6.42 53.56 -20.96
C VAL A 65 -6.06 54.43 -22.17
N ASN A 66 -5.64 53.84 -23.29
CA ASN A 66 -5.42 54.59 -24.54
C ASN A 66 -6.73 55.19 -25.08
N GLY A 67 -7.87 54.53 -24.85
CA GLY A 67 -9.21 55.10 -25.06
C GLY A 67 -9.47 56.35 -24.19
N ILE A 68 -9.20 56.28 -22.88
CA ILE A 68 -9.31 57.44 -21.97
C ILE A 68 -8.40 58.59 -22.42
N ASN A 69 -7.16 58.30 -22.84
CA ASN A 69 -6.23 59.32 -23.34
C ASN A 69 -6.76 60.03 -24.60
N ARG A 70 -7.43 59.30 -25.51
CA ARG A 70 -8.10 59.90 -26.69
C ARG A 70 -9.28 60.78 -26.27
N GLN A 71 -10.11 60.34 -25.31
CA GLN A 71 -11.21 61.15 -24.75
C GLN A 71 -10.70 62.43 -24.06
N VAL A 72 -9.55 62.37 -23.38
CA VAL A 72 -8.86 63.54 -22.81
C VAL A 72 -8.46 64.54 -23.91
N ASP A 73 -7.84 64.09 -25.00
CA ASP A 73 -7.46 64.99 -26.10
C ASP A 73 -8.67 65.57 -26.83
N GLU A 74 -9.74 64.79 -27.01
CA GLU A 74 -10.98 65.27 -27.63
C GLU A 74 -11.69 66.33 -26.76
N ALA A 75 -11.79 66.10 -25.45
CA ALA A 75 -12.32 67.10 -24.52
C ALA A 75 -11.46 68.37 -24.51
N ILE A 76 -10.13 68.25 -24.52
CA ILE A 76 -9.20 69.39 -24.60
C ILE A 76 -9.32 70.10 -25.95
N LYS A 77 -9.51 69.39 -27.07
CA LYS A 77 -9.75 69.96 -28.41
C LYS A 77 -11.05 70.78 -28.41
N THR A 78 -12.14 70.25 -27.87
CA THR A 78 -13.44 70.93 -27.76
C THR A 78 -13.36 72.20 -26.91
N ILE A 79 -12.62 72.19 -25.79
CA ILE A 79 -12.41 73.38 -24.96
C ILE A 79 -11.49 74.41 -25.65
N LYS A 80 -10.59 73.97 -26.54
CA LYS A 80 -9.73 74.85 -27.36
C LYS A 80 -10.50 75.49 -28.53
N THR A 81 -11.38 74.76 -29.22
CA THR A 81 -12.14 75.29 -30.37
C THR A 81 -13.32 76.16 -29.97
N ASN A 82 -14.07 75.81 -28.92
CA ASN A 82 -15.20 76.64 -28.46
C ASN A 82 -14.71 77.82 -27.61
N GLU A 83 -14.82 79.04 -28.14
CA GLU A 83 -14.36 80.25 -27.46
C GLU A 83 -15.21 80.69 -26.25
N LYS A 84 -16.49 80.30 -26.24
CA LYS A 84 -17.52 80.76 -25.30
C LYS A 84 -18.06 79.65 -24.38
N ILE A 85 -17.43 78.47 -24.40
CA ILE A 85 -17.80 77.32 -23.57
C ILE A 85 -17.89 77.70 -22.09
N SER A 86 -18.99 77.31 -21.44
CA SER A 86 -19.25 77.58 -20.03
C SER A 86 -18.43 76.66 -19.11
N SER A 87 -18.25 77.08 -17.85
CA SER A 87 -17.65 76.19 -16.83
C SER A 87 -18.46 74.92 -16.64
N ARG A 88 -19.80 74.98 -16.78
CA ARG A 88 -20.68 73.81 -16.59
C ARG A 88 -20.47 72.74 -17.66
N GLU A 89 -20.23 73.14 -18.91
CA GLU A 89 -19.88 72.21 -20.00
C GLU A 89 -18.48 71.62 -19.80
N ILE A 90 -17.51 72.44 -19.37
CA ILE A 90 -16.15 71.99 -19.01
C ILE A 90 -16.19 70.95 -17.88
N ASP A 91 -16.96 71.22 -16.81
CA ASP A 91 -17.12 70.30 -15.68
C ASP A 91 -17.93 69.04 -16.07
N GLY A 92 -18.87 69.14 -17.01
CA GLY A 92 -19.54 68.00 -17.62
C GLY A 92 -18.58 67.08 -18.38
N LEU A 93 -17.78 67.64 -19.30
CA LEU A 93 -16.73 66.90 -20.03
C LEU A 93 -15.74 66.21 -19.07
N TYR A 94 -15.29 66.93 -18.04
CA TYR A 94 -14.44 66.36 -16.99
C TYR A 94 -15.12 65.19 -16.27
N THR A 95 -16.41 65.32 -15.93
CA THR A 95 -17.16 64.30 -15.18
C THR A 95 -17.32 63.01 -16.00
N VAL A 96 -17.58 63.10 -17.30
CA VAL A 96 -17.68 61.93 -18.19
C VAL A 96 -16.35 61.18 -18.27
N VAL A 97 -15.25 61.88 -18.56
CA VAL A 97 -13.92 61.27 -18.68
C VAL A 97 -13.43 60.71 -17.33
N MET A 98 -13.75 61.40 -16.22
CA MET A 98 -13.48 60.91 -14.86
C MET A 98 -14.29 59.67 -14.52
N ALA A 99 -15.58 59.61 -14.88
CA ALA A 99 -16.42 58.43 -14.62
C ALA A 99 -15.88 57.19 -15.35
N ASN A 100 -15.49 57.34 -16.63
CA ASN A 100 -14.87 56.28 -17.41
C ASN A 100 -13.53 55.81 -16.79
N MET A 101 -12.67 56.75 -16.39
CA MET A 101 -11.40 56.47 -15.70
C MET A 101 -11.60 55.76 -14.35
N ASN A 102 -12.60 56.17 -13.58
CA ASN A 102 -12.93 55.56 -12.29
C ASN A 102 -13.46 54.14 -12.48
N LYS A 103 -14.36 53.91 -13.44
CA LYS A 103 -14.86 52.57 -13.78
C LYS A 103 -13.70 51.63 -14.16
N LEU A 104 -12.85 52.06 -15.08
CA LEU A 104 -11.65 51.33 -15.50
C LEU A 104 -10.73 50.96 -14.32
N THR A 105 -10.62 51.85 -13.33
CA THR A 105 -9.83 51.62 -12.12
C THR A 105 -10.52 50.63 -11.15
N VAL A 106 -11.85 50.60 -11.09
CA VAL A 106 -12.61 49.60 -10.31
C VAL A 106 -12.52 48.23 -10.97
N ASP A 107 -12.76 48.16 -12.29
CA ASP A 107 -12.72 46.92 -13.08
C ASP A 107 -11.31 46.26 -12.99
N LEU A 108 -10.23 47.06 -13.03
CA LEU A 108 -8.85 46.63 -12.79
C LEU A 108 -8.63 46.07 -11.38
N ASN A 109 -9.13 46.75 -10.35
CA ASN A 109 -9.00 46.28 -8.97
C ASN A 109 -9.79 44.98 -8.72
N SER A 110 -10.93 44.77 -9.42
CA SER A 110 -11.67 43.52 -9.35
C SER A 110 -10.86 42.36 -9.95
N LYS A 111 -10.41 42.46 -11.21
CA LYS A 111 -9.57 41.41 -11.83
C LYS A 111 -8.29 41.12 -11.02
N LEU A 112 -7.66 42.14 -10.43
CA LEU A 112 -6.48 41.96 -9.58
C LEU A 112 -6.80 41.24 -8.25
N LYS A 113 -7.96 41.50 -7.65
CA LYS A 113 -8.45 40.79 -6.45
C LYS A 113 -8.80 39.35 -6.79
N GLU A 114 -9.53 39.12 -7.87
CA GLU A 114 -9.89 37.79 -8.38
C GLU A 114 -8.65 36.94 -8.67
N GLN A 115 -7.63 37.50 -9.32
CA GLN A 115 -6.36 36.80 -9.56
C GLN A 115 -5.68 36.38 -8.24
N LYS A 116 -5.65 37.27 -7.22
CA LYS A 116 -5.09 36.92 -5.90
C LYS A 116 -5.90 35.84 -5.20
N GLN A 117 -7.23 35.90 -5.23
CA GLN A 117 -8.10 34.88 -4.64
C GLN A 117 -7.97 33.53 -5.34
N ALA A 118 -7.78 33.50 -6.66
CA ALA A 118 -7.52 32.28 -7.41
C ALA A 118 -6.14 31.67 -7.05
N GLU A 119 -5.09 32.48 -6.96
CA GLU A 119 -3.75 32.02 -6.55
C GLU A 119 -3.72 31.55 -5.08
N GLU A 120 -4.51 32.17 -4.21
CA GLU A 120 -4.69 31.73 -2.81
C GLU A 120 -5.47 30.41 -2.72
N GLN A 121 -6.56 30.25 -3.49
CA GLN A 121 -7.28 28.98 -3.58
C GLN A 121 -6.42 27.85 -4.16
N GLU A 122 -5.57 28.12 -5.16
CA GLU A 122 -4.64 27.12 -5.70
C GLU A 122 -3.59 26.69 -4.66
N ARG A 123 -3.07 27.64 -3.87
CA ARG A 123 -2.17 27.34 -2.74
C ARG A 123 -2.87 26.51 -1.66
N LEU A 124 -4.08 26.88 -1.27
CA LEU A 124 -4.88 26.14 -0.28
C LEU A 124 -5.18 24.72 -0.76
N ARG A 125 -5.52 24.52 -2.04
CA ARG A 125 -5.69 23.18 -2.64
C ARG A 125 -4.40 22.37 -2.56
N LYS A 126 -3.25 22.95 -2.91
CA LYS A 126 -1.94 22.25 -2.83
C LYS A 126 -1.54 21.90 -1.40
N ILE A 127 -1.87 22.75 -0.42
CA ILE A 127 -1.67 22.45 1.01
C ILE A 127 -2.60 21.32 1.46
N GLN A 128 -3.87 21.33 1.07
CA GLN A 128 -4.82 20.26 1.39
C GLN A 128 -4.41 18.93 0.74
N GLU A 129 -4.03 18.94 -0.53
CA GLU A 129 -3.56 17.76 -1.27
C GLU A 129 -2.29 17.16 -0.64
N ALA A 130 -1.33 18.00 -0.24
CA ALA A 130 -0.15 17.56 0.49
C ALA A 130 -0.50 16.96 1.86
N LEU A 131 -1.42 17.58 2.62
CA LEU A 131 -1.87 17.08 3.92
C LEU A 131 -2.64 15.76 3.80
N GLU A 132 -3.47 15.60 2.76
CA GLU A 132 -4.14 14.34 2.46
C GLU A 132 -3.18 13.25 2.00
N ALA A 133 -2.13 13.59 1.24
CA ALA A 133 -1.08 12.65 0.84
C ALA A 133 -0.24 12.19 2.05
N GLU A 134 0.14 13.11 2.94
CA GLU A 134 0.81 12.80 4.21
C GLU A 134 -0.07 11.90 5.09
N ARG A 135 -1.36 12.22 5.21
CA ARG A 135 -2.34 11.41 5.96
C ARG A 135 -2.46 10.00 5.40
N ARG A 136 -2.61 9.85 4.07
CA ARG A 136 -2.67 8.55 3.38
C ARG A 136 -1.38 7.75 3.53
N ALA A 137 -0.22 8.39 3.40
CA ALA A 137 1.07 7.75 3.61
C ALA A 137 1.22 7.21 5.05
N LYS A 138 0.78 7.99 6.04
CA LYS A 138 0.76 7.58 7.45
C LYS A 138 -0.24 6.44 7.71
N GLU A 139 -1.43 6.51 7.13
CA GLU A 139 -2.44 5.43 7.21
C GLU A 139 -1.92 4.12 6.57
N GLU A 140 -1.20 4.20 5.45
CA GLU A 140 -0.50 3.04 4.88
C GLU A 140 0.64 2.52 5.75
N GLU A 141 1.42 3.38 6.39
CA GLU A 141 2.52 3.00 7.30
C GLU A 141 1.98 2.28 8.54
N GLU A 142 0.90 2.80 9.14
CA GLU A 142 0.20 2.16 10.27
C GLU A 142 -0.40 0.80 9.87
N ARG A 143 -1.02 0.69 8.68
CA ARG A 143 -1.51 -0.61 8.19
C ARG A 143 -0.37 -1.62 7.97
N LYS A 144 0.77 -1.19 7.42
CA LYS A 144 1.97 -2.05 7.25
C LYS A 144 2.55 -2.48 8.60
N LYS A 145 2.59 -1.60 9.61
CA LYS A 145 2.98 -1.96 10.99
C LYS A 145 2.05 -3.00 11.61
N LEU A 146 0.73 -2.83 11.44
CA LEU A 146 -0.26 -3.77 11.96
C LEU A 146 -0.14 -5.14 11.27
N GLU A 147 -0.03 -5.16 9.94
CA GLU A 147 0.21 -6.37 9.14
C GLU A 147 1.54 -7.03 9.54
N GLU A 148 2.60 -6.26 9.84
CA GLU A 148 3.86 -6.78 10.40
C GLU A 148 3.70 -7.35 11.82
N GLU A 149 2.93 -6.70 12.70
CA GLU A 149 2.67 -7.20 14.06
C GLU A 149 1.86 -8.50 14.03
N GLU A 150 0.81 -8.60 13.22
CA GLU A 150 0.06 -9.85 13.05
C GLU A 150 0.96 -10.95 12.48
N ASN A 151 1.80 -10.64 11.48
CA ASN A 151 2.78 -11.59 10.95
C ASN A 151 3.83 -12.00 12.00
N LYS A 152 4.23 -11.13 12.94
CA LYS A 152 5.14 -11.46 14.04
C LYS A 152 4.43 -12.33 15.09
N ARG A 153 3.19 -12.01 15.46
CA ARG A 153 2.35 -12.79 16.38
C ARG A 153 2.08 -14.20 15.85
N LEU A 154 1.64 -14.32 14.59
CA LEU A 154 1.35 -15.60 13.94
C LEU A 154 2.62 -16.50 13.83
N LYS A 155 3.79 -15.90 13.58
CA LYS A 155 5.08 -16.63 13.61
C LYS A 155 5.41 -17.12 15.01
N ALA A 156 5.24 -16.28 16.04
CA ALA A 156 5.49 -16.66 17.43
C ALA A 156 4.51 -17.73 17.92
N GLU A 157 3.24 -17.68 17.51
CA GLU A 157 2.23 -18.71 17.78
C GLU A 157 2.61 -20.04 17.12
N MET A 158 2.98 -20.02 15.84
CA MET A 158 3.43 -21.22 15.11
C MET A 158 4.73 -21.82 15.68
N GLU A 159 5.64 -21.00 16.20
CA GLU A 159 6.85 -21.47 16.89
C GLU A 159 6.55 -22.03 18.28
N SER A 160 5.67 -21.35 19.05
CA SER A 160 5.19 -21.82 20.35
C SER A 160 4.47 -23.17 20.23
N ARG A 161 3.60 -23.30 19.23
CA ARG A 161 2.90 -24.55 18.89
C ARG A 161 3.87 -25.68 18.56
N ARG A 162 4.90 -25.42 17.73
CA ARG A 162 5.94 -26.43 17.44
C ARG A 162 6.69 -26.87 18.69
N LYS A 163 7.08 -25.93 19.57
CA LYS A 163 7.72 -26.25 20.85
C LYS A 163 6.81 -27.04 21.78
N ALA A 164 5.50 -26.80 21.77
CA ALA A 164 4.52 -27.58 22.52
C ALA A 164 4.37 -29.02 21.95
N GLU A 165 4.30 -29.17 20.63
CA GLU A 165 4.25 -30.47 19.94
C GLU A 165 5.55 -31.27 20.16
N GLU A 166 6.72 -30.63 20.12
CA GLU A 166 8.02 -31.24 20.44
C GLU A 166 8.14 -31.63 21.93
N LEU A 167 7.68 -30.78 22.85
CA LEU A 167 7.69 -31.08 24.29
C LEU A 167 6.72 -32.21 24.66
N GLN A 168 5.56 -32.31 24.00
CA GLN A 168 4.65 -33.44 24.16
C GLN A 168 5.28 -34.75 23.68
N ARG A 169 5.94 -34.74 22.50
CA ARG A 169 6.67 -35.91 22.02
C ARG A 169 7.80 -36.33 22.96
N LEU A 170 8.59 -35.39 23.47
CA LEU A 170 9.68 -35.70 24.40
C LEU A 170 9.17 -36.32 25.71
N ARG A 171 8.01 -35.85 26.21
CA ARG A 171 7.35 -36.47 27.38
C ARG A 171 6.87 -37.89 27.08
N GLN A 172 6.28 -38.14 25.91
CA GLN A 172 5.88 -39.49 25.50
C GLN A 172 7.09 -40.43 25.39
N GLU A 173 8.18 -39.97 24.77
CA GLU A 173 9.43 -40.73 24.66
C GLU A 173 10.09 -40.99 26.04
N GLU A 174 9.93 -40.08 27.01
CA GLU A 174 10.40 -40.26 28.39
C GLU A 174 9.49 -41.20 29.21
N GLU A 175 8.17 -41.11 29.05
CA GLU A 175 7.18 -42.01 29.65
C GLU A 175 7.32 -43.45 29.13
N ASP A 176 7.43 -43.63 27.80
CA ASP A 176 7.69 -44.93 27.16
C ASP A 176 9.02 -45.53 27.63
N ARG A 177 10.09 -44.72 27.70
CA ARG A 177 11.39 -45.17 28.21
C ARG A 177 11.33 -45.57 29.69
N ARG A 178 10.54 -44.86 30.51
CA ARG A 178 10.33 -45.19 31.92
C ARG A 178 9.49 -46.47 32.08
N ALA A 179 8.48 -46.67 31.24
CA ALA A 179 7.69 -47.90 31.20
C ALA A 179 8.54 -49.10 30.77
N ALA A 180 9.40 -48.95 29.75
CA ALA A 180 10.33 -50.00 29.31
C ALA A 180 11.32 -50.41 30.41
N LEU A 181 11.89 -49.44 31.15
CA LEU A 181 12.77 -49.72 32.29
C LEU A 181 12.02 -50.41 33.45
N ALA A 182 10.78 -50.02 33.72
CA ALA A 182 9.95 -50.67 34.74
C ALA A 182 9.62 -52.13 34.36
N LEU A 183 9.32 -52.40 33.08
CA LEU A 183 9.09 -53.74 32.55
C LEU A 183 10.38 -54.59 32.58
N GLN A 184 11.54 -54.02 32.24
CA GLN A 184 12.82 -54.72 32.37
C GLN A 184 13.10 -55.08 33.84
N ALA A 185 12.87 -54.16 34.78
CA ALA A 185 13.05 -54.44 36.21
C ALA A 185 12.08 -55.52 36.75
N GLN A 186 10.86 -55.61 36.20
CA GLN A 186 9.96 -56.74 36.49
C GLN A 186 10.51 -58.06 35.95
N LEU A 187 10.96 -58.11 34.70
CA LEU A 187 11.53 -59.31 34.07
C LEU A 187 12.83 -59.76 34.75
N GLU A 188 13.69 -58.84 35.19
CA GLU A 188 14.90 -59.15 35.96
C GLU A 188 14.56 -59.68 37.36
N LYS A 189 13.53 -59.14 38.02
CA LYS A 189 13.05 -59.68 39.29
C LYS A 189 12.45 -61.08 39.11
N GLU A 190 11.59 -61.26 38.11
CA GLU A 190 10.99 -62.55 37.77
C GLU A 190 12.07 -63.59 37.47
N ALA A 191 13.09 -63.24 36.67
CA ALA A 191 14.24 -64.11 36.42
C ALA A 191 15.09 -64.40 37.67
N GLN A 192 15.22 -63.46 38.62
CA GLN A 192 15.87 -63.72 39.91
C GLN A 192 15.05 -64.64 40.82
N ASP A 193 13.73 -64.48 40.86
CA ASP A 193 12.83 -65.32 41.65
C ASP A 193 12.73 -66.74 41.03
N ASP A 194 12.74 -66.85 39.69
CA ASP A 194 12.84 -68.10 38.94
C ASP A 194 14.22 -68.77 39.14
N ALA A 195 15.31 -68.00 39.24
CA ALA A 195 16.63 -68.53 39.58
C ALA A 195 16.70 -69.04 41.04
N LYS A 196 16.08 -68.34 41.99
CA LYS A 196 15.94 -68.84 43.38
C LYS A 196 15.10 -70.10 43.43
N TYR A 197 14.00 -70.16 42.68
CA TYR A 197 13.15 -71.34 42.60
C TYR A 197 13.89 -72.54 42.01
N ARG A 198 14.69 -72.36 40.95
CA ARG A 198 15.60 -73.40 40.42
C ARG A 198 16.68 -73.80 41.42
N GLN A 199 17.23 -72.86 42.19
CA GLN A 199 18.21 -73.16 43.23
C GLN A 199 17.59 -73.95 44.40
N GLN A 200 16.35 -73.64 44.78
CA GLN A 200 15.55 -74.44 45.71
C GLN A 200 15.27 -75.82 45.13
N LEU A 201 14.85 -75.93 43.87
CA LEU A 201 14.65 -77.22 43.20
C LEU A 201 15.95 -78.04 43.13
N GLU A 202 17.12 -77.41 42.95
CA GLU A 202 18.40 -78.12 43.04
C GLU A 202 18.79 -78.49 44.48
N GLN A 203 18.39 -77.71 45.50
CA GLN A 203 18.55 -78.13 46.89
C GLN A 203 17.66 -79.32 47.17
N GLU A 204 16.36 -79.25 46.86
CA GLU A 204 15.43 -80.38 46.92
C GLU A 204 15.94 -81.58 46.10
N ARG A 205 16.59 -81.37 44.94
CA ARG A 205 17.18 -82.47 44.18
C ARG A 205 18.46 -83.04 44.81
N ARG A 206 19.25 -82.24 45.53
CA ARG A 206 20.43 -82.70 46.30
C ARG A 206 20.00 -83.41 47.59
N ASP A 207 18.95 -82.93 48.24
CA ASP A 207 18.34 -83.54 49.42
C ASP A 207 17.54 -84.80 49.03
N HIS A 208 16.96 -84.84 47.83
CA HIS A 208 16.38 -86.05 47.22
C HIS A 208 17.46 -87.02 46.76
N GLU A 209 18.61 -86.56 46.26
CA GLU A 209 19.79 -87.41 45.96
C GLU A 209 20.40 -87.97 47.25
N LEU A 210 20.39 -87.19 48.35
CA LEU A 210 20.79 -87.62 49.69
C LEU A 210 19.77 -88.60 50.30
N ALA A 211 18.46 -88.36 50.11
CA ALA A 211 17.39 -89.27 50.48
C ALA A 211 17.41 -90.56 49.65
N LEU A 212 17.77 -90.50 48.36
CA LEU A 212 18.06 -91.66 47.52
C LEU A 212 19.35 -92.38 47.94
N ARG A 213 20.28 -91.70 48.61
CA ARG A 213 21.47 -92.32 49.22
C ARG A 213 21.09 -93.10 50.48
N LEU A 214 20.27 -92.50 51.35
CA LEU A 214 19.66 -93.14 52.51
C LEU A 214 18.72 -94.31 52.11
N ALA A 215 17.98 -94.15 51.01
CA ALA A 215 17.10 -95.17 50.45
C ALA A 215 17.86 -96.25 49.65
N ASN A 216 19.08 -96.00 49.17
CA ASN A 216 19.92 -97.05 48.56
C ASN A 216 20.53 -98.00 49.59
N GLU A 217 20.63 -97.59 50.86
CA GLU A 217 20.84 -98.53 51.97
C GLU A 217 19.54 -99.27 52.37
N THR A 218 18.39 -98.93 51.77
CA THR A 218 17.06 -99.53 52.04
C THR A 218 16.18 -99.79 50.79
N ASN A 219 16.79 -100.17 49.65
CA ASN A 219 16.19 -100.95 48.55
C ASN A 219 14.88 -100.42 47.87
N GLY A 220 14.97 -99.87 46.64
CA GLY A 220 13.89 -100.09 45.63
C GLY A 220 13.63 -99.04 44.52
N MET A 221 14.03 -99.38 43.28
CA MET A 221 13.44 -98.99 41.97
C MET A 221 13.42 -97.52 41.49
N VAL A 222 13.21 -97.36 40.17
CA VAL A 222 13.30 -96.13 39.36
C VAL A 222 12.32 -96.21 38.18
N GLU A 223 11.63 -95.12 37.85
CA GLU A 223 10.79 -94.93 36.64
C GLU A 223 10.55 -93.41 36.44
N GLU A 224 10.18 -92.88 35.27
CA GLU A 224 10.91 -92.62 34.02
C GLU A 224 10.20 -91.45 33.29
N SER A 225 10.92 -90.52 32.63
CA SER A 225 10.43 -89.73 31.46
C SER A 225 9.26 -88.69 31.63
N PRO A 226 8.89 -87.86 30.60
CA PRO A 226 9.72 -87.01 29.70
C PRO A 226 9.15 -85.53 29.48
N PRO A 227 9.01 -84.86 28.28
CA PRO A 227 9.36 -83.41 28.17
C PRO A 227 8.40 -82.42 27.42
N VAL A 228 8.60 -81.09 27.55
CA VAL A 228 8.00 -80.02 26.68
C VAL A 228 8.93 -78.78 26.58
N ILE A 229 9.16 -77.96 25.52
CA ILE A 229 9.02 -77.96 24.03
C ILE A 229 8.27 -76.72 23.43
N ARG A 230 9.01 -75.90 22.63
CA ARG A 230 8.59 -74.85 21.62
C ARG A 230 7.91 -73.53 22.05
N LYS A 231 8.42 -72.41 21.49
CA LYS A 231 7.66 -71.22 21.00
C LYS A 231 8.43 -70.51 19.86
N SER A 232 8.00 -70.59 18.59
CA SER A 232 8.65 -69.85 17.47
C SER A 232 7.86 -69.78 16.14
N GLU A 233 6.52 -69.72 16.16
CA GLU A 233 5.72 -69.76 14.91
C GLU A 233 5.50 -68.38 14.26
N ASN A 234 5.51 -67.30 15.03
CA ASN A 234 5.09 -65.95 14.60
C ASN A 234 5.89 -65.36 13.42
N VAL A 235 7.14 -65.80 13.21
CA VAL A 235 8.02 -65.26 12.15
C VAL A 235 7.65 -65.78 10.75
N ARG A 236 7.01 -66.96 10.66
CA ARG A 236 6.79 -67.64 9.37
C ARG A 236 5.56 -67.13 8.61
N ALA A 237 4.57 -66.57 9.30
CA ALA A 237 3.33 -66.10 8.70
C ALA A 237 3.51 -64.86 7.81
N GLN A 238 4.40 -63.94 8.18
CA GLN A 238 4.46 -62.61 7.54
C GLN A 238 5.11 -62.61 6.14
N GLN A 239 5.86 -63.66 5.77
CA GLN A 239 6.56 -63.74 4.48
C GLN A 239 5.75 -64.39 3.35
N GLN A 240 4.63 -65.09 3.64
CA GLN A 240 3.85 -65.79 2.61
C GLN A 240 2.76 -64.94 1.94
N ALA A 241 2.42 -63.77 2.50
CA ALA A 241 1.35 -62.90 2.00
C ALA A 241 1.64 -62.18 0.67
N LEU A 242 2.90 -62.11 0.23
CA LEU A 242 3.32 -61.34 -0.95
C LEU A 242 3.27 -62.10 -2.28
N GLY A 243 2.93 -63.40 -2.27
CA GLY A 243 3.15 -64.30 -3.41
C GLY A 243 1.95 -64.64 -4.30
N LYS A 244 0.74 -64.14 -4.03
CA LYS A 244 -0.49 -64.55 -4.74
C LYS A 244 -1.43 -63.36 -5.04
N GLN A 245 -1.04 -62.53 -6.00
CA GLN A 245 -1.97 -61.55 -6.60
C GLN A 245 -2.80 -62.23 -7.67
N LYS A 246 -4.12 -62.31 -7.45
CA LYS A 246 -5.09 -63.01 -8.31
C LYS A 246 -5.37 -62.30 -9.64
N TYR A 247 -5.10 -60.99 -9.70
CA TYR A 247 -5.37 -60.13 -10.86
C TYR A 247 -4.10 -59.37 -11.29
N ASP A 248 -3.57 -59.66 -12.49
CA ASP A 248 -2.50 -58.85 -13.09
C ASP A 248 -3.09 -57.61 -13.79
N LEU A 249 -3.05 -56.49 -13.07
CA LEU A 249 -3.51 -55.19 -13.55
C LEU A 249 -2.39 -54.34 -14.16
N SER A 250 -1.17 -54.87 -14.29
CA SER A 250 0.02 -54.12 -14.72
C SER A 250 -0.13 -53.48 -16.11
N LYS A 251 -0.99 -54.04 -16.98
CA LYS A 251 -1.27 -53.53 -18.34
C LYS A 251 -2.46 -52.55 -18.44
N TRP A 252 -3.27 -52.37 -17.39
CA TRP A 252 -4.50 -51.57 -17.45
C TRP A 252 -4.19 -50.07 -17.51
N LYS A 253 -5.03 -49.29 -18.21
CA LYS A 253 -4.94 -47.82 -18.25
C LYS A 253 -5.53 -47.18 -17.00
N TYR A 254 -5.17 -45.91 -16.74
CA TYR A 254 -5.72 -45.17 -15.61
C TYR A 254 -7.26 -45.00 -15.69
N SER A 255 -7.82 -44.86 -16.89
CA SER A 255 -9.26 -44.85 -17.12
C SER A 255 -9.93 -46.16 -16.70
N GLU A 256 -9.34 -47.29 -17.10
CA GLU A 256 -9.86 -48.65 -16.85
C GLU A 256 -9.77 -48.99 -15.35
N LEU A 257 -8.66 -48.65 -14.68
CA LEU A 257 -8.52 -48.77 -13.22
C LEU A 257 -9.49 -47.86 -12.45
N ARG A 258 -9.68 -46.61 -12.91
CA ARG A 258 -10.59 -45.65 -12.28
C ARG A 258 -12.04 -46.09 -12.43
N ASP A 259 -12.43 -46.59 -13.60
CA ASP A 259 -13.78 -47.07 -13.84
C ASP A 259 -14.11 -48.26 -12.96
N ALA A 260 -13.25 -49.31 -12.97
CA ALA A 260 -13.44 -50.49 -12.13
C ALA A 260 -13.54 -50.16 -10.62
N ILE A 261 -12.83 -49.12 -10.14
CA ILE A 261 -12.96 -48.64 -8.75
C ILE A 261 -14.33 -48.03 -8.44
N ASN A 262 -15.04 -47.48 -9.44
CA ASN A 262 -16.36 -46.85 -9.28
C ASN A 262 -17.53 -47.77 -9.66
N THR A 263 -17.31 -48.76 -10.54
CA THR A 263 -18.37 -49.58 -11.16
C THR A 263 -18.37 -51.04 -10.71
N SER A 264 -17.31 -51.56 -10.10
CA SER A 264 -17.24 -52.94 -9.61
C SER A 264 -17.39 -53.06 -8.09
N CYS A 265 -17.85 -54.24 -7.63
CA CYS A 265 -18.01 -54.56 -6.21
C CYS A 265 -17.19 -55.80 -5.76
N ASP A 266 -16.30 -56.32 -6.60
CA ASP A 266 -15.36 -57.38 -6.19
C ASP A 266 -14.27 -56.77 -5.30
N ILE A 267 -14.30 -57.12 -4.01
CA ILE A 267 -13.39 -56.59 -2.99
C ILE A 267 -11.93 -56.93 -3.30
N GLU A 268 -11.64 -58.11 -3.84
CA GLU A 268 -10.27 -58.52 -4.19
C GLU A 268 -9.74 -57.73 -5.41
N LEU A 269 -10.61 -57.48 -6.39
CA LEU A 269 -10.28 -56.66 -7.56
C LEU A 269 -10.08 -55.18 -7.18
N LEU A 270 -10.95 -54.64 -6.32
CA LEU A 270 -10.84 -53.28 -5.80
C LEU A 270 -9.55 -53.09 -4.99
N GLU A 271 -9.13 -54.08 -4.20
CA GLU A 271 -7.85 -54.02 -3.49
C GLU A 271 -6.66 -54.09 -4.46
N ALA A 272 -6.67 -55.02 -5.43
CA ALA A 272 -5.64 -55.10 -6.46
C ALA A 272 -5.50 -53.78 -7.25
N CYS A 273 -6.63 -53.16 -7.63
CA CYS A 273 -6.67 -51.85 -8.28
C CYS A 273 -6.02 -50.75 -7.42
N ARG A 274 -6.29 -50.74 -6.10
CA ARG A 274 -5.66 -49.81 -5.16
C ARG A 274 -4.18 -50.08 -4.98
N GLN A 275 -3.75 -51.35 -4.93
CA GLN A 275 -2.35 -51.71 -4.77
C GLN A 275 -1.51 -51.33 -6.02
N GLU A 276 -2.01 -51.61 -7.23
CA GLU A 276 -1.33 -51.22 -8.47
C GLU A 276 -1.32 -49.69 -8.67
N PHE A 277 -2.38 -48.98 -8.25
CA PHE A 277 -2.36 -47.51 -8.22
C PHE A 277 -1.24 -46.98 -7.31
N HIS A 278 -1.11 -47.49 -6.09
CA HIS A 278 -0.03 -47.08 -5.18
C HIS A 278 1.37 -47.49 -5.68
N ARG A 279 1.50 -48.64 -6.36
CA ARG A 279 2.75 -49.07 -7.01
C ARG A 279 3.17 -48.09 -8.10
N ARG A 280 2.26 -47.73 -9.01
CA ARG A 280 2.48 -46.73 -10.06
C ARG A 280 2.77 -45.34 -9.49
N LEU A 281 2.02 -44.91 -8.47
CA LEU A 281 2.22 -43.63 -7.81
C LEU A 281 3.60 -43.55 -7.13
N LYS A 282 4.03 -44.62 -6.46
CA LYS A 282 5.37 -44.72 -5.83
C LYS A 282 6.49 -44.66 -6.87
N VAL A 283 6.34 -45.33 -8.02
CA VAL A 283 7.29 -45.23 -9.15
C VAL A 283 7.30 -43.81 -9.74
N TYR A 284 6.14 -43.19 -9.95
CA TYR A 284 6.04 -41.80 -10.43
C TYR A 284 6.67 -40.81 -9.45
N HIS A 285 6.45 -40.94 -8.14
CA HIS A 285 7.09 -40.10 -7.13
C HIS A 285 8.62 -40.30 -7.09
N ALA A 286 9.11 -41.53 -7.19
CA ALA A 286 10.54 -41.81 -7.27
C ALA A 286 11.18 -41.24 -8.55
N TRP A 287 10.50 -41.38 -9.70
CA TRP A 287 10.92 -40.78 -10.97
C TRP A 287 10.91 -39.25 -10.90
N LYS A 288 9.84 -38.65 -10.35
CA LYS A 288 9.70 -37.19 -10.19
C LYS A 288 10.75 -36.63 -9.24
N ALA A 289 11.03 -37.31 -8.12
CA ALA A 289 12.09 -36.91 -7.20
C ALA A 289 13.49 -36.93 -7.86
N LYS A 290 13.77 -37.94 -8.71
CA LYS A 290 15.02 -38.03 -9.47
C LYS A 290 15.13 -37.00 -10.60
N ASN A 291 14.04 -36.69 -11.31
CA ASN A 291 14.06 -35.79 -12.48
C ASN A 291 13.76 -34.31 -12.17
N ARG A 292 13.20 -33.98 -11.00
CA ARG A 292 12.96 -32.58 -10.54
C ARG A 292 14.24 -31.71 -10.48
N LYS A 293 15.43 -32.32 -10.49
CA LYS A 293 16.72 -31.64 -10.56
C LYS A 293 17.28 -31.44 -11.98
N ARG A 294 16.62 -31.97 -13.03
CA ARG A 294 16.97 -31.68 -14.44
C ARG A 294 16.15 -30.53 -15.01
N THR A 295 14.84 -30.48 -14.71
CA THR A 295 13.93 -29.45 -15.25
C THR A 295 14.37 -28.01 -14.94
N THR A 296 15.05 -27.77 -13.81
CA THR A 296 15.59 -26.45 -13.43
C THR A 296 16.85 -26.01 -14.19
N MET A 297 17.30 -26.77 -15.19
CA MET A 297 18.45 -26.43 -16.07
C MET A 297 18.05 -26.35 -17.55
N GLU A 298 16.88 -26.87 -17.94
CA GLU A 298 16.43 -26.97 -19.33
C GLU A 298 15.34 -25.95 -19.70
N GLU A 299 14.80 -25.23 -18.71
CA GLU A 299 13.73 -24.24 -18.86
C GLU A 299 14.17 -22.93 -19.57
N ASN A 300 15.48 -22.74 -19.77
CA ASN A 300 16.07 -21.55 -20.39
C ASN A 300 16.30 -21.63 -21.91
N GLU A 301 16.13 -22.79 -22.56
CA GLU A 301 16.50 -22.99 -23.98
C GLU A 301 15.33 -23.42 -24.89
N ARG A 302 14.07 -23.13 -24.53
CA ARG A 302 12.92 -23.55 -25.36
C ARG A 302 11.80 -22.54 -25.59
N ALA A 303 12.16 -21.27 -25.81
CA ALA A 303 11.27 -20.28 -26.41
C ALA A 303 11.83 -19.84 -27.79
N PRO A 304 11.22 -20.23 -28.92
CA PRO A 304 11.59 -19.67 -30.22
C PRO A 304 11.19 -18.19 -30.28
N LYS A 305 12.09 -17.32 -30.75
CA LYS A 305 11.80 -15.90 -30.96
C LYS A 305 10.86 -15.75 -32.15
N SER A 306 9.79 -14.97 -31.98
CA SER A 306 8.82 -14.65 -33.03
C SER A 306 9.43 -13.76 -34.12
N VAL A 307 9.06 -14.07 -35.36
CA VAL A 307 9.03 -13.15 -36.52
C VAL A 307 7.59 -13.14 -37.01
#